data_AF-Q19527-F1
#
_entry.id   AF-Q19527-F1
#
_cell.length_a   1.000
_cell.length_b   1.000
_cell.length_c   1.000
_cell.angle_alpha   90.00
_cell.angle_beta   90.00
_cell.angle_gamma   90.00
#
_symmetry.space_group_name_H-M   'P 1'
#
loop_
_entity.id
_entity.type
_entity.pdbx_description
1 polymer ?
#
loop_
_entity_poly.entity_id
_entity_poly.type
_entity_poly.pdbx_seq_one_letter_code
_entity_poly.pdbx_strand_id
1 'polypeptide(L)'
;MSAASEAVSGALFQHLFRIFSLFADQNEKGTFKPAQAEFLIDELLRELRRQTTPKVHDLPENVTFNEFLNLLQVIFPDREDLLIATNRVFERYVNHVIGKGFVLFRKLSQKRGCLPFKRRTEDWQFGWLQVLPGVAEIRKQNSDIDDIIQFDEDTVIEPPVIDEDASVWSVICNSTTAFQFSHLDPIMAQLFVKDMRSARDFPTREELAVFDYKRSLKSRPTKEGKSRKELETERCRLESELEEEKKNRKDEEIVRGLTTRLLKQEMEKSEQMQQVIYELRSKLDNGENEAGVDDEDIVDVEMIEDEISEDVGENEEISITLPSREEKIQQYAYHLYATQAEEHVTSDDEEIWKQNYNLIVSTQSV
;
A
#
# COMPACT_ATOMS: atom_id res chain seq x y z
N MET A 1 27.78 25.49 8.58
CA MET A 1 26.41 25.23 8.06
C MET A 1 25.95 26.52 7.42
N SER A 2 25.59 26.51 6.13
CA SER A 2 25.48 27.74 5.33
C SER A 2 24.18 28.51 5.64
N ALA A 3 24.25 29.84 5.56
CA ALA A 3 23.09 30.73 5.72
C ALA A 3 21.90 30.37 4.81
N ALA A 4 22.16 29.70 3.68
CA ALA A 4 21.12 29.20 2.79
C ALA A 4 20.28 28.08 3.43
N SER A 5 20.91 27.16 4.17
CA SER A 5 20.19 26.10 4.90
C SER A 5 19.33 26.68 6.01
N GLU A 6 19.83 27.70 6.71
CA GLU A 6 19.09 28.39 7.77
C GLU A 6 17.92 29.20 7.21
N ALA A 7 18.12 29.95 6.12
CA ALA A 7 17.05 30.68 5.42
C ALA A 7 15.96 29.75 4.88
N VAL A 8 16.34 28.62 4.26
CA VAL A 8 15.40 27.58 3.82
C VAL A 8 14.62 27.01 5.01
N SER A 9 15.30 26.73 6.13
CA SER A 9 14.64 26.22 7.34
C SER A 9 13.66 27.24 7.94
N GLY A 10 14.01 28.53 7.91
CA GLY A 10 13.15 29.61 8.37
C GLY A 10 11.90 29.79 7.52
N ALA A 11 12.05 29.81 6.19
CA ALA A 11 10.93 29.93 5.26
C ALA A 11 9.99 28.71 5.32
N LEU A 12 10.55 27.49 5.34
CA LEU A 12 9.78 26.25 5.50
C LEU A 12 8.93 26.29 6.77
N PHE A 13 9.56 26.60 7.90
CA PHE A 13 8.89 26.67 9.19
C PHE A 13 7.78 27.73 9.19
N GLN A 14 8.05 28.93 8.67
CA GLN A 14 7.06 30.00 8.59
C GLN A 14 5.86 29.64 7.70
N HIS A 15 6.09 29.00 6.56
CA HIS A 15 5.02 28.56 5.68
C HIS A 15 4.17 27.47 6.32
N LEU A 16 4.82 26.44 6.90
CA LEU A 16 4.11 25.38 7.63
C LEU A 16 3.31 25.94 8.80
N PHE A 17 3.88 26.86 9.57
CA PHE A 17 3.19 27.47 10.71
C PHE A 17 1.96 28.27 10.26
N ARG A 18 2.07 29.04 9.18
CA ARG A 18 0.92 29.79 8.62
C ARG A 18 -0.18 28.86 8.09
N ILE A 19 0.19 27.79 7.40
CA ILE A 19 -0.77 26.76 6.98
C ILE A 19 -1.42 26.15 8.22
N PHE A 20 -0.64 25.85 9.26
CA PHE A 20 -1.15 25.31 10.52
C PHE A 20 -2.17 26.25 11.17
N SER A 21 -1.81 27.51 11.39
CA SER A 21 -2.72 28.49 12.00
C SER A 21 -4.04 28.61 11.24
N LEU A 22 -4.02 28.57 9.91
CA LEU A 22 -5.24 28.69 9.08
C LEU A 22 -6.34 27.70 9.49
N PHE A 23 -5.99 26.44 9.78
CA PHE A 23 -6.96 25.42 10.17
C PHE A 23 -7.09 25.27 11.69
N ALA A 24 -6.05 25.59 12.44
CA ALA A 24 -6.00 25.46 13.89
C ALA A 24 -6.78 26.57 14.61
N ASP A 25 -6.74 27.80 14.10
CA ASP A 25 -7.44 28.97 14.68
C ASP A 25 -8.97 28.82 14.62
N GLN A 26 -9.46 27.95 13.73
CA GLN A 26 -10.89 27.59 13.62
C GLN A 26 -11.34 26.61 14.70
N ASN A 27 -10.41 26.02 15.45
CA ASN A 27 -10.70 25.10 16.54
C ASN A 27 -10.51 25.80 17.89
N GLU A 28 -11.33 25.46 18.89
CA GLU A 28 -11.33 26.11 20.21
C GLU A 28 -9.97 26.10 20.92
N LYS A 29 -9.14 25.06 20.68
CA LYS A 29 -7.84 24.87 21.33
C LYS A 29 -6.65 25.42 20.55
N GLY A 30 -6.84 25.93 19.32
CA GLY A 30 -5.71 26.32 18.47
C GLY A 30 -4.83 25.13 18.03
N THR A 31 -5.40 23.93 17.95
CA THR A 31 -4.73 22.68 17.55
C THR A 31 -5.46 22.03 16.39
N PHE A 32 -4.81 21.13 15.67
CA PHE A 32 -5.47 20.30 14.66
C PHE A 32 -6.28 19.18 15.29
N LYS A 33 -7.40 18.84 14.65
CA LYS A 33 -8.00 17.52 14.79
C LYS A 33 -7.18 16.50 13.97
N PRO A 34 -7.18 15.20 14.31
CA PRO A 34 -6.49 14.16 13.55
C PRO A 34 -6.75 14.23 12.04
N ALA A 35 -8.01 14.39 11.64
CA ALA A 35 -8.42 14.46 10.24
C ALA A 35 -7.78 15.64 9.48
N GLN A 36 -7.50 16.76 10.15
CA GLN A 36 -6.89 17.93 9.52
C GLN A 36 -5.39 17.73 9.30
N ALA A 37 -4.71 17.09 10.25
CA ALA A 37 -3.31 16.68 10.09
C ALA A 37 -3.18 15.67 8.94
N GLU A 38 -4.02 14.64 8.90
CA GLU A 38 -4.09 13.67 7.78
C GLU A 38 -4.35 14.38 6.45
N PHE A 39 -5.34 15.28 6.41
CA PHE A 39 -5.68 16.04 5.23
C PHE A 39 -4.46 16.80 4.68
N LEU A 40 -3.73 17.53 5.52
CA LEU A 40 -2.58 18.29 5.07
C LEU A 40 -1.40 17.40 4.64
N ILE A 41 -1.19 16.26 5.30
CA ILE A 41 -0.19 15.29 4.87
C ILE A 41 -0.53 14.75 3.48
N ASP A 42 -1.78 14.38 3.24
CA ASP A 42 -2.25 13.93 1.93
C ASP A 42 -2.09 15.00 0.85
N GLU A 43 -2.33 16.26 1.19
CA GLU A 43 -2.15 17.39 0.28
C GLU A 43 -0.67 17.59 -0.06
N LEU A 44 0.24 17.52 0.93
CA LEU A 44 1.69 17.59 0.71
C LEU A 44 2.20 16.42 -0.14
N LEU A 45 1.76 15.20 0.13
CA LEU A 45 2.13 14.01 -0.64
C LEU A 45 1.63 14.09 -2.08
N ARG A 46 0.41 14.59 -2.28
CA ARG A 46 -0.17 14.77 -3.61
C ARG A 46 0.65 15.76 -4.45
N GLU A 47 1.15 16.84 -3.86
CA GLU A 47 2.00 17.81 -4.57
C GLU A 47 3.32 17.20 -5.06
N LEU A 48 3.84 16.18 -4.37
CA LEU A 48 4.99 15.40 -4.82
C LEU A 48 4.62 14.19 -5.70
N ARG A 49 3.33 14.05 -6.08
CA ARG A 49 2.80 12.87 -6.79
C ARG A 49 3.06 11.55 -6.06
N ARG A 50 3.20 11.60 -4.73
CA ARG A 50 3.33 10.42 -3.87
C ARG A 50 1.94 9.89 -3.52
N GLN A 51 1.86 8.58 -3.28
CA GLN A 51 0.64 7.97 -2.77
C GLN A 51 0.31 8.58 -1.40
N THR A 52 -0.97 8.88 -1.17
CA THR A 52 -1.47 9.34 0.13
C THR A 52 -1.14 8.30 1.19
N THR A 53 -0.54 8.70 2.30
CA THR A 53 -0.20 7.74 3.37
C THR A 53 -1.48 7.17 3.96
N PRO A 54 -1.70 5.85 3.93
CA PRO A 54 -2.89 5.25 4.53
C PRO A 54 -2.80 5.34 6.04
N LYS A 55 -3.54 6.28 6.67
CA LYS A 55 -3.70 6.47 8.14
C LYS A 55 -2.62 5.77 8.99
N VAL A 56 -1.37 6.21 8.87
CA VAL A 56 -0.23 5.46 9.47
C VAL A 56 -0.08 5.78 10.96
N HIS A 57 -0.81 6.77 11.50
CA HIS A 57 -0.52 7.29 12.82
C HIS A 57 -1.79 7.39 13.67
N ASP A 58 -1.78 6.71 14.82
CA ASP A 58 -2.72 6.99 15.92
C ASP A 58 -2.40 8.41 16.43
N LEU A 59 -2.97 9.40 15.75
CA LEU A 59 -2.82 10.80 16.11
C LEU A 59 -3.63 11.11 17.37
N PRO A 60 -3.08 11.92 18.30
CA PRO A 60 -3.84 12.39 19.46
C PRO A 60 -5.04 13.22 19.03
N GLU A 61 -6.08 13.30 19.87
CA GLU A 61 -7.30 14.08 19.57
C GLU A 61 -7.02 15.55 19.24
N ASN A 62 -5.90 16.09 19.75
CA ASN A 62 -5.45 17.46 19.49
C ASN A 62 -3.97 17.39 19.09
N VAL A 63 -3.68 17.66 17.83
CA VAL A 63 -2.32 17.65 17.28
C VAL A 63 -1.78 19.08 17.32
N THR A 64 -0.72 19.28 18.10
CA THR A 64 0.01 20.54 18.18
C THR A 64 0.93 20.72 16.97
N PHE A 65 1.39 21.95 16.74
CA PHE A 65 2.31 22.23 15.64
C PHE A 65 3.62 21.43 15.74
N ASN A 66 4.15 21.23 16.95
CA ASN A 66 5.37 20.46 17.17
C ASN A 66 5.18 18.97 16.83
N GLU A 67 4.05 18.38 17.20
CA GLU A 67 3.72 16.99 16.85
C GLU A 67 3.55 16.83 15.35
N PHE A 68 2.85 17.78 14.70
CA PHE A 68 2.71 17.82 13.25
C PHE A 68 4.07 17.94 12.54
N LEU A 69 4.95 18.81 13.02
CA LEU A 69 6.29 18.99 12.46
C LEU A 69 7.14 17.72 12.60
N ASN A 70 7.12 17.08 13.77
CA ASN A 70 7.84 15.82 13.99
C ASN A 70 7.33 14.72 13.05
N LEU A 71 6.01 14.67 12.84
CA LEU A 71 5.41 13.73 11.92
C LEU A 71 5.86 13.97 10.46
N LEU A 72 5.88 15.23 10.02
CA LEU A 72 6.39 15.57 8.70
C LEU A 72 7.86 15.20 8.51
N GLN A 73 8.70 15.32 9.54
CA GLN A 73 10.11 14.90 9.47
C GLN A 73 10.27 13.39 9.28
N VAL A 74 9.34 12.59 9.80
CA VAL A 74 9.34 11.13 9.61
C VAL A 74 8.87 10.76 8.21
N ILE A 75 7.83 11.42 7.70
CA ILE A 75 7.23 11.13 6.39
C ILE A 75 8.08 11.69 5.23
N PHE A 76 8.70 12.84 5.45
CA PHE A 76 9.54 13.55 4.48
C PHE A 76 10.98 13.65 5.02
N PRO A 77 11.79 12.58 4.87
CA PRO A 77 13.18 12.60 5.31
C PRO A 77 14.03 13.61 4.51
N ASP A 78 13.64 13.88 3.25
CA ASP A 78 14.24 14.94 2.44
C ASP A 78 13.55 16.29 2.70
N ARG A 79 14.35 17.27 3.12
CA ARG A 79 13.88 18.63 3.42
C ARG A 79 13.57 19.45 2.18
N GLU A 80 14.23 19.18 1.05
CA GLU A 80 13.99 19.92 -0.20
C GLU A 80 12.61 19.57 -0.77
N ASP A 81 12.28 18.28 -0.77
CA ASP A 81 10.95 17.77 -1.12
C ASP A 81 9.85 18.40 -0.26
N LEU A 82 10.06 18.42 1.07
CA LEU A 82 9.11 19.02 2.00
C LEU A 82 8.92 20.51 1.74
N LEU A 83 10.00 21.24 1.42
CA LEU A 83 9.93 22.66 1.07
C LEU A 83 9.11 22.90 -0.20
N ILE A 84 9.36 22.12 -1.26
CA ILE A 84 8.62 22.24 -2.53
C ILE A 84 7.13 21.99 -2.30
N ALA A 85 6.79 20.91 -1.61
CA ALA A 85 5.41 20.57 -1.28
C ALA A 85 4.74 21.66 -0.43
N THR A 86 5.44 22.12 0.62
CA THR A 86 4.95 23.17 1.51
C THR A 86 4.67 24.45 0.75
N ASN A 87 5.56 24.87 -0.14
CA ASN A 87 5.36 26.11 -0.91
C ASN A 87 4.12 26.04 -1.80
N ARG A 88 3.84 24.89 -2.42
CA ARG A 88 2.64 24.71 -3.25
C ARG A 88 1.36 24.68 -2.43
N VAL A 89 1.37 23.96 -1.30
CA VAL A 89 0.25 23.95 -0.34
C VAL A 89 0.03 25.35 0.24
N PHE A 90 1.09 26.08 0.56
CA PHE A 90 1.03 27.47 1.02
C PHE A 90 0.39 28.38 -0.02
N GLU A 91 0.81 28.28 -1.28
CA GLU A 91 0.18 29.04 -2.38
C GLU A 91 -1.31 28.73 -2.51
N ARG A 92 -1.71 27.46 -2.37
CA ARG A 92 -3.11 27.06 -2.48
C ARG A 92 -3.99 27.54 -1.33
N TYR A 93 -3.52 27.40 -0.08
CA TYR A 93 -4.35 27.66 1.09
C TYR A 93 -4.18 29.06 1.67
N VAL A 94 -3.00 29.67 1.56
CA VAL A 94 -2.73 31.01 2.07
C VAL A 94 -2.90 32.06 0.98
N ASN A 95 -2.33 31.83 -0.21
CA ASN A 95 -2.48 32.76 -1.34
C ASN A 95 -3.76 32.53 -2.15
N HIS A 96 -4.52 31.47 -1.84
CA HIS A 96 -5.79 31.12 -2.51
C HIS A 96 -5.63 30.87 -4.02
N VAL A 97 -4.45 30.42 -4.47
CA VAL A 97 -4.23 30.05 -5.87
C VAL A 97 -4.74 28.64 -6.08
N ILE A 98 -5.89 28.49 -6.75
CA ILE A 98 -6.55 27.18 -6.93
C ILE A 98 -5.70 26.29 -7.85
N GLY A 99 -5.23 26.86 -8.95
CA GLY A 99 -4.39 26.19 -9.93
C GLY A 99 -3.63 27.20 -10.77
N LYS A 100 -2.48 26.79 -11.32
CA LYS A 100 -1.67 27.61 -12.21
C LYS A 100 -0.86 26.74 -13.16
N GLY A 101 -0.63 27.23 -14.39
CA GLY A 101 0.18 26.51 -15.36
C GLY A 101 0.12 27.10 -16.76
N PHE A 102 0.90 26.52 -17.67
CA PHE A 102 0.90 26.92 -19.07
C PHE A 102 -0.28 26.31 -19.82
N VAL A 103 -0.92 27.11 -20.67
CA VAL A 103 -2.02 26.68 -21.53
C VAL A 103 -1.90 27.36 -22.90
N LEU A 104 -2.43 26.69 -23.92
CA LEU A 104 -2.82 27.36 -25.15
C LEU A 104 -4.24 27.90 -24.95
N PHE A 105 -4.48 29.11 -25.40
CA PHE A 105 -5.82 29.70 -25.33
C PHE A 105 -6.11 30.59 -26.53
N ARG A 106 -7.38 30.81 -26.81
CA ARG A 106 -7.85 31.80 -27.77
C ARG A 106 -9.15 32.42 -27.31
N LYS A 107 -9.31 33.70 -27.58
CA LYS A 107 -10.54 34.44 -27.30
C LYS A 107 -11.48 34.32 -28.49
N LEU A 108 -12.72 33.94 -28.19
CA LEU A 108 -13.82 33.89 -29.14
C LEU A 108 -14.77 35.05 -28.82
N SER A 109 -14.64 36.15 -29.57
CA SER A 109 -15.56 37.28 -29.45
C SER A 109 -16.54 37.31 -30.61
N GLN A 110 -17.83 37.37 -30.30
CA GLN A 110 -18.89 37.65 -31.26
C GLN A 110 -19.20 39.15 -31.23
N LYS A 111 -18.79 39.88 -32.27
CA LYS A 111 -19.27 41.27 -32.45
C LYS A 111 -20.77 41.23 -32.74
N ARG A 112 -21.58 41.94 -31.95
CA ARG A 112 -22.99 42.20 -32.29
C ARG A 112 -23.04 43.05 -33.56
N GLY A 113 -23.43 42.42 -34.66
CA GLY A 113 -23.75 43.07 -35.92
C GLY A 113 -24.87 42.30 -36.60
N CYS A 114 -25.72 42.98 -37.37
CA CYS A 114 -26.82 42.39 -38.13
C CYS A 114 -26.37 41.50 -39.31
N LEU A 115 -25.05 41.33 -39.51
CA LEU A 115 -24.49 40.46 -40.52
C LEU A 115 -24.01 39.15 -39.88
N PRO A 116 -24.20 37.98 -40.53
CA PRO A 116 -23.70 36.70 -40.06
C PRO A 116 -22.16 36.68 -40.17
N PHE A 117 -21.49 37.28 -39.20
CA PHE A 117 -20.04 37.20 -39.08
C PHE A 117 -19.67 35.92 -38.34
N LYS A 118 -18.83 35.09 -38.97
CA LYS A 118 -18.09 34.01 -38.30
C LYS A 118 -17.43 34.60 -37.05
N ARG A 119 -17.50 33.90 -35.91
CA ARG A 119 -16.76 34.27 -34.67
C ARG A 119 -15.33 34.59 -35.10
N ARG A 120 -14.82 35.79 -34.77
CA ARG A 120 -13.39 36.05 -34.94
C ARG A 120 -12.69 35.19 -33.90
N THR A 121 -12.24 34.02 -34.33
CA THR A 121 -11.30 33.18 -33.59
C THR A 121 -9.96 33.88 -33.70
N GLU A 122 -9.44 34.39 -32.58
CA GLU A 122 -8.03 34.68 -32.49
C GLU A 122 -7.23 33.39 -32.71
N ASP A 123 -6.01 33.53 -33.22
CA ASP A 123 -5.08 32.40 -33.30
C ASP A 123 -4.79 31.88 -31.89
N TRP A 124 -4.39 30.62 -31.78
CA TRP A 124 -3.96 30.04 -30.51
C TRP A 124 -2.75 30.80 -29.96
N GLN A 125 -2.87 31.27 -28.72
CA GLN A 125 -1.83 31.99 -27.99
C GLN A 125 -1.35 31.14 -26.82
N PHE A 126 -0.05 31.23 -26.53
CA PHE A 126 0.54 30.62 -25.36
C PHE A 126 0.51 31.59 -24.17
N GLY A 127 0.05 31.12 -23.02
CA GLY A 127 -0.05 31.94 -21.82
C GLY A 127 0.10 31.15 -20.53
N TRP A 128 0.38 31.88 -19.46
CA TRP A 128 0.34 31.38 -18.10
C TRP A 128 -1.04 31.68 -17.50
N LEU A 129 -1.80 30.63 -17.23
CA LEU A 129 -3.10 30.71 -16.60
C LEU A 129 -2.94 30.58 -15.08
N GLN A 130 -3.57 31.49 -14.35
CA GLN A 130 -3.69 31.44 -12.90
C GLN A 130 -5.16 31.52 -12.51
N VAL A 131 -5.63 30.49 -11.81
CA VAL A 131 -7.02 30.36 -11.36
C VAL A 131 -7.11 30.80 -9.89
N LEU A 132 -7.91 31.82 -9.64
CA LEU A 132 -8.19 32.42 -8.34
C LEU A 132 -9.70 32.29 -8.04
N PRO A 133 -10.16 32.50 -6.79
CA PRO A 133 -11.58 32.60 -6.50
C PRO A 133 -12.25 33.65 -7.40
N GLY A 134 -13.29 33.23 -8.12
CA GLY A 134 -14.12 34.10 -8.96
C GLY A 134 -13.48 34.58 -10.26
N VAL A 135 -12.16 34.42 -10.44
CA VAL A 135 -11.46 34.93 -11.63
C VAL A 135 -10.34 34.01 -12.10
N ALA A 136 -10.08 34.02 -13.40
CA ALA A 136 -8.89 33.44 -13.99
C ALA A 136 -8.11 34.53 -14.74
N GLU A 137 -6.82 34.64 -14.45
CA GLU A 137 -5.90 35.58 -15.08
C GLU A 137 -5.01 34.84 -16.06
N ILE A 138 -4.85 35.37 -17.27
CA ILE A 138 -4.01 34.80 -18.32
C ILE A 138 -2.95 35.81 -18.71
N ARG A 139 -1.71 35.52 -18.34
CA ARG A 139 -0.54 36.30 -18.77
C ARG A 139 0.00 35.78 -20.09
N LYS A 140 -0.06 36.60 -21.13
CA LYS A 140 0.51 36.28 -22.44
C LYS A 140 2.03 36.38 -22.40
N GLN A 141 2.72 35.51 -23.15
CA GLN A 141 4.19 35.51 -23.20
C GLN A 141 4.80 36.84 -23.68
N ASN A 142 4.08 37.56 -24.58
CA ASN A 142 4.58 38.77 -25.25
C ASN A 142 3.68 40.01 -25.01
N SER A 143 2.93 40.05 -23.91
CA SER A 143 2.10 41.21 -23.56
C SER A 143 2.15 41.48 -22.08
N ASP A 144 2.23 42.77 -21.71
CA ASP A 144 2.11 43.23 -20.33
C ASP A 144 0.66 43.29 -19.85
N ILE A 145 -0.31 42.96 -20.72
CA ILE A 145 -1.74 43.01 -20.42
C ILE A 145 -2.22 41.57 -20.19
N ASP A 146 -2.66 41.30 -18.97
CA ASP A 146 -3.28 40.04 -18.59
C ASP A 146 -4.75 40.03 -19.05
N ASP A 147 -5.20 38.96 -19.70
CA ASP A 147 -6.62 38.72 -19.96
C ASP A 147 -7.27 38.18 -18.68
N ILE A 148 -8.32 38.84 -18.20
CA ILE A 148 -9.05 38.44 -17.00
C ILE A 148 -10.39 37.85 -17.41
N ILE A 149 -10.67 36.66 -16.91
CA ILE A 149 -11.93 35.94 -17.06
C ILE A 149 -12.64 35.97 -15.71
N GLN A 150 -13.80 36.61 -15.65
CA GLN A 150 -14.66 36.58 -14.47
C GLN A 150 -15.63 35.41 -14.58
N PHE A 151 -15.73 34.63 -13.50
CA PHE A 151 -16.65 33.52 -13.40
C PHE A 151 -17.93 33.99 -12.70
N ASP A 152 -19.00 34.16 -13.48
CA ASP A 152 -20.33 34.44 -12.97
C ASP A 152 -21.12 33.12 -12.81
N GLU A 153 -22.29 33.18 -12.18
CA GLU A 153 -23.21 32.04 -12.00
C GLU A 153 -23.63 31.42 -13.36
N ASP A 154 -23.72 32.25 -14.39
CA ASP A 154 -24.06 31.85 -15.76
C ASP A 154 -22.87 31.29 -16.56
N THR A 155 -21.64 31.33 -16.01
CA THR A 155 -20.45 30.86 -16.73
C THR A 155 -20.45 29.34 -16.86
N VAL A 156 -20.49 28.87 -18.12
CA VAL A 156 -20.48 27.45 -18.47
C VAL A 156 -19.05 27.01 -18.79
N ILE A 157 -18.55 26.03 -18.03
CA ILE A 157 -17.23 25.42 -18.23
C ILE A 157 -17.44 24.00 -18.78
N GLU A 158 -17.21 23.85 -20.09
CA GLU A 158 -17.35 22.58 -20.79
C GLU A 158 -16.27 21.58 -20.33
N PRO A 159 -16.58 20.27 -20.31
CA PRO A 159 -15.56 19.26 -20.08
C PRO A 159 -14.52 19.25 -21.22
N PRO A 160 -13.28 18.81 -20.95
CA PRO A 160 -12.28 18.70 -21.99
C PRO A 160 -12.66 17.59 -22.98
N VAL A 161 -12.54 17.89 -24.26
CA VAL A 161 -12.72 16.97 -25.39
C VAL A 161 -11.37 16.80 -26.08
N ILE A 162 -11.04 15.57 -26.47
CA ILE A 162 -9.82 15.31 -27.24
C ILE A 162 -10.08 15.73 -28.68
N ASP A 163 -9.29 16.70 -29.16
CA ASP A 163 -9.26 17.18 -30.53
C ASP A 163 -7.86 16.95 -31.08
N GLU A 164 -7.73 16.03 -32.04
CA GLU A 164 -6.46 15.53 -32.56
C GLU A 164 -5.55 15.02 -31.42
N ASP A 165 -4.46 15.74 -31.12
CA ASP A 165 -3.47 15.39 -30.10
C ASP A 165 -3.59 16.25 -28.82
N ALA A 166 -4.63 17.07 -28.70
CA ALA A 166 -4.79 18.00 -27.59
C ALA A 166 -6.16 17.90 -26.91
N SER A 167 -6.20 18.14 -25.61
CA SER A 167 -7.44 18.27 -24.86
C SER A 167 -7.90 19.72 -24.87
N VAL A 168 -9.05 19.98 -25.49
CA VAL A 168 -9.64 21.31 -25.69
C VAL A 168 -10.88 21.46 -24.81
N TRP A 169 -11.03 22.60 -24.15
CA TRP A 169 -12.25 22.94 -23.42
C TRP A 169 -12.63 24.41 -23.63
N SER A 170 -13.93 24.71 -23.53
CA SER A 170 -14.44 26.08 -23.64
C SER A 170 -14.97 26.60 -22.31
N VAL A 171 -14.74 27.88 -22.07
CA VAL A 171 -15.35 28.66 -20.99
C VAL A 171 -16.23 29.72 -21.63
N ILE A 172 -17.55 29.58 -21.48
CA ILE A 172 -18.55 30.50 -22.03
C ILE A 172 -18.98 31.43 -20.90
N CYS A 173 -18.48 32.66 -20.88
CA CYS A 173 -18.79 33.62 -19.81
C CYS A 173 -20.11 34.34 -20.08
N ASN A 174 -20.37 34.68 -21.33
CA ASN A 174 -21.64 35.27 -21.75
C ASN A 174 -21.91 34.98 -23.24
N SER A 175 -23.05 35.45 -23.76
CA SER A 175 -23.44 35.27 -25.17
C SER A 175 -22.46 35.85 -26.21
N THR A 176 -21.52 36.72 -25.79
CA THR A 176 -20.61 37.43 -26.68
C THR A 176 -19.14 37.04 -26.53
N THR A 177 -18.73 36.51 -25.37
CA THR A 177 -17.34 36.18 -25.07
C THR A 177 -17.23 34.75 -24.55
N ALA A 178 -16.47 33.95 -25.27
CA ALA A 178 -16.03 32.64 -24.82
C ALA A 178 -14.51 32.55 -24.96
N PHE A 179 -13.89 31.74 -24.11
CA PHE A 179 -12.48 31.38 -24.20
C PHE A 179 -12.39 29.91 -24.53
N GLN A 180 -11.47 29.56 -25.42
CA GLN A 180 -11.10 28.17 -25.63
C GLN A 180 -9.69 27.96 -25.14
N PHE A 181 -9.48 26.85 -24.49
CA PHE A 181 -8.21 26.43 -23.94
C PHE A 181 -7.83 25.08 -24.51
N SER A 182 -6.53 24.83 -24.57
CA SER A 182 -5.97 23.58 -25.04
C SER A 182 -4.73 23.22 -24.22
N HIS A 183 -4.58 21.93 -23.93
CA HIS A 183 -3.43 21.37 -23.24
C HIS A 183 -3.09 19.97 -23.81
N LEU A 184 -1.80 19.67 -23.94
CA LEU A 184 -1.33 18.39 -24.50
C LEU A 184 -1.54 17.20 -23.54
N ASP A 185 -1.50 17.45 -22.23
CA ASP A 185 -1.80 16.46 -21.20
C ASP A 185 -3.31 16.53 -20.81
N PRO A 186 -4.09 15.46 -21.08
CA PRO A 186 -5.51 15.39 -20.70
C PRO A 186 -5.76 15.46 -19.19
N ILE A 187 -4.84 14.97 -18.36
CA ILE A 187 -4.96 15.01 -16.90
C ILE A 187 -4.89 16.47 -16.44
N MET A 188 -3.96 17.24 -16.97
CA MET A 188 -3.85 18.67 -16.67
C MET A 188 -5.07 19.46 -17.16
N ALA A 189 -5.62 19.13 -18.34
CA ALA A 189 -6.85 19.76 -18.82
C ALA A 189 -8.03 19.50 -17.85
N GLN A 190 -8.19 18.28 -17.36
CA GLN A 190 -9.20 17.95 -16.35
C GLN A 190 -8.98 18.69 -15.02
N LEU A 191 -7.72 18.83 -14.58
CA LEU A 191 -7.38 19.60 -13.38
C LEU A 191 -7.75 21.07 -13.55
N PHE A 192 -7.38 21.72 -14.65
CA PHE A 192 -7.78 23.10 -14.90
C PHE A 192 -9.31 23.29 -14.93
N VAL A 193 -10.04 22.38 -15.57
CA VAL A 193 -11.51 22.44 -15.60
C VAL A 193 -12.10 22.30 -14.19
N LYS A 194 -11.55 21.41 -13.37
CA LYS A 194 -11.95 21.26 -11.97
C LYS A 194 -11.62 22.52 -11.15
N ASP A 195 -10.46 23.12 -11.38
CA ASP A 195 -10.01 24.32 -10.68
C ASP A 195 -10.87 25.53 -11.05
N MET A 196 -11.17 25.72 -12.34
CA MET A 196 -12.07 26.78 -12.81
C MET A 196 -13.50 26.60 -12.27
N ARG A 197 -13.99 25.36 -12.17
CA ARG A 197 -15.29 25.09 -11.52
C ARG A 197 -15.25 25.43 -10.04
N SER A 198 -14.18 25.08 -9.35
CA SER A 198 -13.99 25.46 -7.94
C SER A 198 -13.93 26.97 -7.77
N ALA A 199 -13.28 27.69 -8.68
CA ALA A 199 -13.24 29.14 -8.71
C ALA A 199 -14.61 29.79 -8.91
N ARG A 200 -15.44 29.22 -9.79
CA ARG A 200 -16.81 29.67 -10.03
C ARG A 200 -17.72 29.36 -8.85
N ASP A 201 -17.62 28.15 -8.29
CA ASP A 201 -18.49 27.68 -7.21
C ASP A 201 -18.15 28.33 -5.86
N PHE A 202 -16.89 28.77 -5.68
CA PHE A 202 -16.39 29.51 -4.52
C PHE A 202 -15.71 30.82 -4.97
N PRO A 203 -16.48 31.85 -5.34
CA PRO A 203 -15.96 33.06 -5.98
C PRO A 203 -15.15 33.96 -5.03
N THR A 204 -15.32 33.84 -3.71
CA THR A 204 -14.57 34.63 -2.73
C THR A 204 -13.51 33.80 -1.99
N ARG A 205 -12.48 34.49 -1.46
CA ARG A 205 -11.43 33.83 -0.66
C ARG A 205 -12.00 33.21 0.60
N GLU A 206 -12.97 33.88 1.21
CA GLU A 206 -13.67 33.45 2.42
C GLU A 206 -14.47 32.17 2.16
N GLU A 207 -15.22 32.09 1.06
CA GLU A 207 -15.98 30.89 0.69
C GLU A 207 -15.07 29.70 0.40
N LEU A 208 -13.98 29.93 -0.33
CA LEU A 208 -12.99 28.89 -0.62
C LEU A 208 -12.33 28.38 0.68
N ALA A 209 -11.97 29.28 1.59
CA ALA A 209 -11.41 28.92 2.89
C ALA A 209 -12.40 28.09 3.74
N VAL A 210 -13.69 28.46 3.74
CA VAL A 210 -14.74 27.69 4.42
C VAL A 210 -14.90 26.30 3.80
N PHE A 211 -14.85 26.20 2.48
CA PHE A 211 -14.89 24.93 1.76
C PHE A 211 -13.70 24.04 2.12
N ASP A 212 -12.48 24.58 2.07
CA ASP A 212 -11.25 23.87 2.40
C ASP A 212 -11.22 23.43 3.86
N TYR A 213 -11.67 24.27 4.80
CA TYR A 213 -11.85 23.90 6.20
C TYR A 213 -12.83 22.73 6.36
N LYS A 214 -14.03 22.82 5.78
CA LYS A 214 -15.02 21.72 5.82
C LYS A 214 -14.46 20.43 5.22
N ARG A 215 -13.67 20.52 4.17
CA ARG A 215 -13.00 19.38 3.53
C ARG A 215 -11.94 18.77 4.43
N SER A 216 -11.17 19.58 5.16
CA SER A 216 -10.13 19.13 6.11
C SER A 216 -10.70 18.34 7.29
N LEU A 217 -11.97 18.56 7.64
CA LEU A 217 -12.67 17.83 8.71
C LEU A 217 -13.20 16.46 8.26
N LYS A 218 -13.32 16.23 6.95
CA LYS A 218 -13.82 14.96 6.43
C LYS A 218 -12.73 13.90 6.57
N SER A 219 -12.88 12.99 7.53
CA SER A 219 -12.05 11.78 7.57
C SER A 219 -12.33 10.97 6.29
N ARG A 220 -11.32 10.79 5.44
CA ARG A 220 -11.46 9.88 4.31
C ARG A 220 -11.65 8.46 4.88
N PRO A 221 -12.73 7.75 4.52
CA PRO A 221 -12.83 6.34 4.83
C PRO A 221 -11.76 5.62 3.99
N THR A 222 -10.61 5.35 4.61
CA THR A 222 -9.61 4.45 4.03
C THR A 222 -10.22 3.05 4.07
N LYS A 223 -10.79 2.61 2.94
CA LYS A 223 -11.10 1.18 2.74
C LYS A 223 -9.87 0.32 3.07
N GLU A 224 -8.69 0.84 2.71
CA GLU A 224 -7.38 0.29 3.05
C GLU A 224 -7.06 0.29 4.54
N GLY A 225 -7.49 1.30 5.31
CA GLY A 225 -7.17 1.38 6.75
C GLY A 225 -7.98 0.38 7.57
N LYS A 226 -9.24 0.11 7.19
CA LYS A 226 -10.03 -0.98 7.78
C LYS A 226 -9.43 -2.35 7.41
N SER A 227 -9.18 -2.58 6.12
CA SER A 227 -8.57 -3.83 5.65
C SER A 227 -7.21 -4.06 6.30
N ARG A 228 -6.39 -3.03 6.49
CA ARG A 228 -5.10 -3.13 7.16
C ARG A 228 -5.23 -3.43 8.65
N LYS A 229 -6.12 -2.77 9.39
CA LYS A 229 -6.36 -3.11 10.80
C LYS A 229 -6.85 -4.56 10.93
N GLU A 230 -7.75 -5.00 10.05
CA GLU A 230 -8.22 -6.38 9.99
C GLU A 230 -7.07 -7.36 9.67
N LEU A 231 -6.20 -7.04 8.71
CA LEU A 231 -5.02 -7.83 8.37
C LEU A 231 -3.97 -7.84 9.48
N GLU A 232 -3.77 -6.73 10.20
CA GLU A 232 -2.85 -6.65 11.34
C GLU A 232 -3.40 -7.50 12.52
N THR A 233 -4.70 -7.43 12.79
CA THR A 233 -5.32 -8.31 13.81
C THR A 233 -5.26 -9.79 13.41
N GLU A 234 -5.47 -10.10 12.14
CA GLU A 234 -5.40 -11.46 11.63
C GLU A 234 -3.97 -11.99 11.64
N ARG A 235 -3.00 -11.15 11.28
CA ARG A 235 -1.57 -11.49 11.40
C ARG A 235 -1.21 -11.78 12.85
N CYS A 236 -1.62 -10.96 13.82
CA CYS A 236 -1.36 -11.23 15.24
C CYS A 236 -2.02 -12.53 15.71
N ARG A 237 -3.24 -12.83 15.24
CA ARG A 237 -3.95 -14.09 15.54
C ARG A 237 -3.17 -15.30 15.00
N LEU A 238 -2.76 -15.25 13.73
CA LEU A 238 -2.01 -16.30 13.07
C LEU A 238 -0.60 -16.49 13.64
N GLU A 239 0.08 -15.41 14.04
CA GLU A 239 1.38 -15.49 14.72
C GLU A 239 1.25 -16.18 16.09
N SER A 240 0.16 -15.91 16.82
CA SER A 240 -0.12 -16.59 18.10
C SER A 240 -0.42 -18.08 17.89
N GLU A 241 -1.25 -18.43 16.90
CA GLU A 241 -1.60 -19.81 16.56
C GLU A 241 -0.37 -20.61 16.09
N LEU A 242 0.50 -19.98 15.28
CA LEU A 242 1.74 -20.59 14.83
C LEU A 242 2.71 -20.88 15.99
N GLU A 243 2.78 -19.99 16.99
CA GLU A 243 3.63 -20.21 18.17
C GLU A 243 3.09 -21.32 19.07
N GLU A 244 1.76 -21.42 19.19
CA GLU A 244 1.09 -22.54 19.89
C GLU A 244 1.34 -23.87 19.18
N GLU A 245 1.19 -23.92 17.86
CA GLU A 245 1.43 -25.12 17.06
C GLU A 245 2.91 -25.56 17.11
N LYS A 246 3.84 -24.60 17.08
CA LYS A 246 5.28 -24.90 17.29
C LYS A 246 5.54 -25.50 18.67
N LYS A 247 4.84 -25.03 19.70
CA LYS A 247 4.97 -25.58 21.05
C LYS A 247 4.38 -26.99 21.11
N ASN A 248 3.19 -27.21 20.58
CA ASN A 248 2.54 -28.51 20.53
C ASN A 248 3.38 -29.54 19.78
N ARG A 249 4.00 -29.15 18.66
CA ARG A 249 4.91 -30.03 17.91
C ARG A 249 6.16 -30.40 18.71
N LYS A 250 6.75 -29.47 19.46
CA LYS A 250 7.90 -29.77 20.33
C LYS A 250 7.49 -30.73 21.45
N ASP A 251 6.32 -30.51 22.05
CA ASP A 251 5.79 -31.40 23.08
C ASP A 251 5.53 -32.80 22.51
N GLU A 252 4.98 -32.90 21.30
CA GLU A 252 4.80 -34.17 20.59
C GLU A 252 6.14 -34.87 20.29
N GLU A 253 7.16 -34.13 19.84
CA GLU A 253 8.50 -34.66 19.61
C GLU A 253 9.15 -35.17 20.91
N ILE A 254 8.96 -34.46 22.02
CA ILE A 254 9.41 -34.90 23.35
C ILE A 254 8.71 -36.21 23.75
N VAL A 255 7.38 -36.31 23.57
CA VAL A 255 6.60 -37.51 23.89
C VAL A 255 7.03 -38.68 23.01
N ARG A 256 7.22 -38.48 21.70
CA ARG A 256 7.73 -39.49 20.78
C ARG A 256 9.12 -39.97 21.21
N GLY A 257 10.03 -39.05 21.49
CA GLY A 257 11.38 -39.37 21.97
C GLY A 257 11.42 -40.13 23.29
N LEU A 258 10.53 -39.81 24.24
CA LEU A 258 10.38 -40.55 25.50
C LEU A 258 9.85 -41.96 25.25
N THR A 259 8.84 -42.10 24.40
CA THR A 259 8.20 -43.39 24.07
C THR A 259 9.21 -44.34 23.42
N THR A 260 9.99 -43.86 22.44
CA THR A 260 11.05 -44.67 21.80
C THR A 260 12.12 -45.11 22.81
N ARG A 261 12.52 -44.25 23.75
CA ARG A 261 13.49 -44.61 24.79
C ARG A 261 12.96 -45.67 25.75
N LEU A 262 11.70 -45.54 26.19
CA LEU A 262 11.06 -46.51 27.09
C LEU A 262 10.92 -47.87 26.40
N LEU A 263 10.51 -47.87 25.13
CA LEU A 263 10.36 -49.11 24.34
C LEU A 263 11.72 -49.80 24.17
N LYS A 264 12.77 -49.06 23.83
CA LYS A 264 14.14 -49.60 23.76
C LYS A 264 14.61 -50.17 25.10
N GLN A 265 14.36 -49.47 26.21
CA GLN A 265 14.73 -49.95 27.54
C GLN A 265 13.98 -51.24 27.92
N GLU A 266 12.71 -51.35 27.53
CA GLU A 266 11.91 -52.55 27.80
C GLU A 266 12.35 -53.73 26.92
N MET A 267 12.73 -53.48 25.66
CA MET A 267 13.36 -54.47 24.79
C MET A 267 14.67 -55.01 25.38
N GLU A 268 15.57 -54.13 25.85
CA GLU A 268 16.85 -54.52 26.47
C GLU A 268 16.63 -55.38 27.74
N LYS A 269 15.63 -55.04 28.57
CA LYS A 269 15.27 -55.86 29.74
C LYS A 269 14.69 -57.22 29.34
N SER A 270 13.83 -57.24 28.31
CA SER A 270 13.25 -58.48 27.80
C SER A 270 14.33 -59.42 27.26
N GLU A 271 15.29 -58.89 26.52
CA GLU A 271 16.44 -59.65 26.01
C GLU A 271 17.31 -60.21 27.14
N GLN A 272 17.63 -59.40 28.16
CA GLN A 272 18.33 -59.87 29.36
C GLN A 272 17.57 -60.98 30.07
N MET A 273 16.24 -60.86 30.18
CA MET A 273 15.40 -61.88 30.79
C MET A 273 15.37 -63.17 29.96
N GLN A 274 15.29 -63.07 28.64
CA GLN A 274 15.37 -64.22 27.73
C GLN A 274 16.73 -64.93 27.84
N GLN A 275 17.84 -64.19 27.96
CA GLN A 275 19.16 -64.76 28.20
C GLN A 275 19.21 -65.51 29.54
N VAL A 276 18.67 -64.91 30.62
CA VAL A 276 18.59 -65.57 31.94
C VAL A 276 17.74 -66.84 31.89
N ILE A 277 16.59 -66.80 31.21
CA ILE A 277 15.73 -67.98 31.04
C ILE A 277 16.47 -69.06 30.24
N TYR A 278 17.16 -68.68 29.16
CA TYR A 278 17.94 -69.60 28.35
C TYR A 278 19.07 -70.25 29.16
N GLU A 279 19.82 -69.48 29.96
CA GLU A 279 20.86 -70.01 30.84
C GLU A 279 20.30 -70.94 31.93
N LEU A 280 19.15 -70.60 32.52
CA LEU A 280 18.49 -71.45 33.52
C LEU A 280 18.02 -72.76 32.89
N ARG A 281 17.43 -72.71 31.68
CA ARG A 281 17.06 -73.90 30.91
C ARG A 281 18.27 -74.76 30.60
N SER A 282 19.38 -74.15 30.14
CA SER A 282 20.63 -74.87 29.88
C SER A 282 21.25 -75.48 31.14
N LYS A 283 21.15 -74.83 32.30
CA LYS A 283 21.61 -75.38 33.59
C LYS A 283 20.73 -76.54 34.07
N LEU A 284 19.42 -76.49 33.84
CA LEU A 284 18.49 -77.59 34.10
C LEU A 284 18.84 -78.80 33.23
N ASP A 285 18.96 -78.60 31.92
CA ASP A 285 19.27 -79.67 30.96
C ASP A 285 20.66 -80.30 31.20
N ASN A 286 21.65 -79.48 31.62
CA ASN A 286 22.97 -79.98 32.02
C ASN A 286 22.98 -80.62 33.42
N GLY A 287 22.11 -80.18 34.34
CA GLY A 287 22.00 -80.72 35.70
C GLY A 287 21.28 -82.06 35.76
N GLU A 288 20.33 -82.29 34.86
CA GLU A 288 19.62 -83.58 34.73
C GLU A 288 20.50 -84.70 34.15
N ASN A 289 21.65 -84.37 33.54
CA ASN A 289 22.64 -85.38 33.16
C ASN A 289 23.43 -85.98 34.35
N GLU A 290 23.22 -85.50 35.59
CA GLU A 290 23.72 -86.14 36.81
C GLU A 290 22.61 -86.55 37.80
N ALA A 291 21.40 -86.90 37.36
CA ALA A 291 20.48 -87.67 38.20
C ALA A 291 19.39 -88.29 37.31
N GLY A 292 19.39 -89.63 37.23
CA GLY A 292 18.60 -90.35 36.24
C GLY A 292 17.12 -90.53 36.54
N VAL A 293 16.51 -91.17 35.53
CA VAL A 293 15.40 -92.15 35.56
C VAL A 293 14.02 -91.60 35.91
N ASP A 294 13.13 -91.78 34.92
CA ASP A 294 11.66 -91.97 34.94
C ASP A 294 10.85 -91.00 35.82
N ASP A 295 9.83 -90.28 35.33
CA ASP A 295 8.71 -90.79 34.56
C ASP A 295 7.89 -89.63 33.96
N GLU A 296 7.27 -89.93 32.82
CA GLU A 296 6.01 -89.43 32.28
C GLU A 296 5.29 -88.29 33.04
N ASP A 297 5.23 -87.11 32.42
CA ASP A 297 3.95 -86.39 32.27
C ASP A 297 4.04 -85.45 31.06
N ILE A 298 3.42 -85.92 29.98
CA ILE A 298 3.09 -85.18 28.78
C ILE A 298 2.06 -84.12 29.18
N VAL A 299 2.49 -82.87 29.28
CA VAL A 299 1.57 -81.73 29.23
C VAL A 299 1.91 -80.97 27.96
N ASP A 300 1.03 -81.12 26.97
CA ASP A 300 0.95 -80.30 25.77
C ASP A 300 0.96 -78.82 26.18
N VAL A 301 2.14 -78.20 26.12
CA VAL A 301 2.23 -76.75 26.04
C VAL A 301 2.25 -76.45 24.55
N GLU A 302 1.07 -76.14 24.03
CA GLU A 302 0.91 -75.53 22.72
C GLU A 302 1.95 -74.42 22.59
N MET A 303 2.91 -74.65 21.68
CA MET A 303 3.78 -73.62 21.18
C MET A 303 2.88 -72.56 20.57
N ILE A 304 2.66 -71.47 21.30
CA ILE A 304 2.21 -70.24 20.69
C ILE A 304 3.34 -69.85 19.75
N GLU A 305 3.12 -70.15 18.48
CA GLU A 305 3.80 -69.52 17.36
C GLU A 305 3.54 -68.02 17.49
N ASP A 306 4.38 -67.35 18.26
CA ASP A 306 4.59 -65.93 18.12
C ASP A 306 5.26 -65.75 16.75
N GLU A 307 4.43 -65.75 15.71
CA GLU A 307 4.66 -65.02 14.47
C GLU A 307 4.77 -63.53 14.84
N ILE A 308 5.88 -63.17 15.51
CA ILE A 308 6.38 -61.82 15.44
C ILE A 308 6.95 -61.75 14.03
N SER A 309 6.11 -61.29 13.12
CA SER A 309 6.49 -60.91 11.78
C SER A 309 7.79 -60.10 11.87
N GLU A 310 8.88 -60.70 11.37
CA GLU A 310 10.03 -60.01 10.84
C GLU A 310 9.53 -59.13 9.68
N ASP A 311 8.97 -57.98 10.03
CA ASP A 311 8.91 -56.83 9.14
C ASP A 311 9.35 -55.61 9.96
N VAL A 312 10.49 -55.76 10.64
CA VAL A 312 11.42 -54.63 10.80
C VAL A 312 12.05 -54.47 9.43
N GLY A 313 11.24 -53.92 8.51
CA GLY A 313 11.74 -53.35 7.28
C GLY A 313 12.94 -52.51 7.65
N GLU A 314 14.03 -52.77 6.96
CA GLU A 314 15.25 -51.99 6.98
C GLU A 314 14.84 -50.54 7.25
N ASN A 315 15.16 -50.04 8.45
CA ASN A 315 15.15 -48.61 8.68
C ASN A 315 16.26 -48.10 7.76
N GLU A 316 15.92 -47.93 6.48
CA GLU A 316 16.57 -46.98 5.60
C GLU A 316 16.73 -45.77 6.50
N GLU A 317 17.98 -45.42 6.77
CA GLU A 317 18.30 -44.08 7.19
C GLU A 317 17.59 -43.18 6.19
N ILE A 318 16.38 -42.73 6.54
CA ILE A 318 15.78 -41.56 5.92
C ILE A 318 16.65 -40.44 6.45
N SER A 319 17.83 -40.31 5.83
CA SER A 319 18.60 -39.10 5.76
C SER A 319 17.66 -38.11 5.09
N ILE A 320 16.81 -37.49 5.91
CA ILE A 320 16.05 -36.31 5.53
C ILE A 320 17.13 -35.24 5.37
N THR A 321 17.76 -35.27 4.19
CA THR A 321 18.65 -34.23 3.72
C THR A 321 17.75 -33.01 3.67
N LEU A 322 17.93 -32.10 4.64
CA LEU A 322 17.21 -30.84 4.67
C LEU A 322 17.33 -30.23 3.27
N PRO A 323 16.21 -29.90 2.60
CA PRO A 323 16.27 -29.41 1.24
C PRO A 323 17.19 -28.20 1.19
N SER A 324 18.13 -28.25 0.25
CA SER A 324 19.03 -27.16 -0.04
C SER A 324 18.23 -25.88 -0.30
N ARG A 325 18.87 -24.72 -0.14
CA ARG A 325 18.23 -23.43 -0.38
C ARG A 325 17.59 -23.37 -1.77
N GLU A 326 18.25 -23.91 -2.79
CA GLU A 326 17.71 -24.05 -4.15
C GLU A 326 16.42 -24.87 -4.21
N GLU A 327 16.32 -26.01 -3.52
CA GLU A 327 15.11 -26.84 -3.49
C GLU A 327 13.93 -26.13 -2.80
N LYS A 328 14.18 -25.35 -1.74
CA LYS A 328 13.15 -24.50 -1.12
C LYS A 328 12.65 -23.41 -2.07
N ILE A 329 13.54 -22.83 -2.87
CA ILE A 329 13.16 -21.84 -3.88
C ILE A 329 12.36 -22.50 -5.01
N GLN A 330 12.72 -23.72 -5.43
CA GLN A 330 11.95 -24.49 -6.42
C GLN A 330 10.58 -24.89 -5.90
N GLN A 331 10.45 -25.34 -4.64
CA GLN A 331 9.15 -25.63 -4.03
C GLN A 331 8.28 -24.38 -3.93
N TYR A 332 8.86 -23.24 -3.59
CA TYR A 332 8.14 -21.96 -3.58
C TYR A 332 7.71 -21.52 -4.98
N ALA A 333 8.58 -21.69 -5.99
CA ALA A 333 8.24 -21.43 -7.38
C ALA A 333 7.13 -22.37 -7.88
N TYR A 334 7.19 -23.66 -7.52
CA TYR A 334 6.15 -24.63 -7.85
C TYR A 334 4.82 -24.28 -7.19
N HIS A 335 4.83 -23.89 -5.91
CA HIS A 335 3.62 -23.42 -5.23
C HIS A 335 3.04 -22.16 -5.88
N LEU A 336 3.88 -21.20 -6.28
CA LEU A 336 3.43 -20.02 -7.05
C LEU A 336 2.79 -20.43 -8.38
N TYR A 337 3.41 -21.33 -9.14
CA TYR A 337 2.85 -21.84 -10.40
C TYR A 337 1.55 -22.64 -10.17
N ALA A 338 1.47 -23.44 -9.11
CA ALA A 338 0.28 -24.21 -8.77
C ALA A 338 -0.88 -23.29 -8.36
N THR A 339 -0.62 -22.26 -7.55
CA THR A 339 -1.64 -21.26 -7.20
C THR A 339 -2.09 -20.44 -8.40
N GLN A 340 -1.20 -20.16 -9.37
CA GLN A 340 -1.56 -19.51 -10.63
C GLN A 340 -2.33 -20.44 -11.58
N ALA A 341 -2.10 -21.76 -11.50
CA ALA A 341 -2.86 -22.75 -12.27
C ALA A 341 -4.25 -23.01 -11.67
N GLU A 342 -4.40 -22.94 -10.35
CA GLU A 342 -5.69 -23.12 -9.66
C GLU A 342 -6.62 -21.90 -9.78
N GLU A 343 -6.08 -20.69 -10.03
CA GLU A 343 -6.89 -19.51 -10.38
C GLU A 343 -7.34 -19.48 -11.85
N HIS A 344 -6.97 -20.47 -12.66
CA HIS A 344 -7.30 -20.58 -14.08
C HIS A 344 -8.54 -21.45 -14.36
N VAL A 345 -9.66 -21.18 -13.67
CA VAL A 345 -10.99 -21.72 -14.07
C VAL A 345 -12.08 -20.66 -13.90
N THR A 346 -12.02 -19.58 -14.67
CA THR A 346 -13.22 -18.93 -15.24
C THR A 346 -12.85 -18.29 -16.56
N SER A 347 -13.31 -18.92 -17.64
CA SER A 347 -13.39 -18.38 -19.00
C SER A 347 -14.14 -17.05 -18.98
N ASP A 348 -13.48 -15.96 -19.43
CA ASP A 348 -14.03 -14.95 -20.36
C ASP A 348 -13.25 -13.60 -20.41
N ASP A 349 -12.11 -13.45 -19.74
CA ASP A 349 -11.29 -12.21 -19.84
C ASP A 349 -9.87 -12.48 -20.41
N GLU A 350 -9.80 -12.94 -21.65
CA GLU A 350 -8.56 -13.40 -22.32
C GLU A 350 -7.60 -12.28 -22.82
N GLU A 351 -7.78 -11.00 -22.44
CA GLU A 351 -6.99 -9.90 -23.06
C GLU A 351 -6.24 -8.94 -22.14
N ILE A 352 -6.27 -9.07 -20.81
CA ILE A 352 -5.65 -8.03 -19.95
C ILE A 352 -4.14 -8.24 -19.71
N TRP A 353 -3.62 -9.48 -19.74
CA TRP A 353 -2.26 -9.74 -19.26
C TRP A 353 -1.16 -9.79 -20.34
N LYS A 354 -1.50 -9.71 -21.64
CA LYS A 354 -0.49 -9.72 -22.71
C LYS A 354 0.32 -8.42 -22.84
N GLN A 355 -0.02 -7.34 -22.14
CA GLN A 355 0.67 -6.05 -22.32
C GLN A 355 1.78 -5.73 -21.31
N ASN A 356 1.90 -6.44 -20.17
CA ASN A 356 2.76 -5.94 -19.08
C ASN A 356 4.05 -6.74 -18.78
N TYR A 357 4.47 -7.70 -19.61
CA TYR A 357 5.71 -8.46 -19.36
C TYR A 357 6.77 -8.42 -20.47
N ASN A 358 6.77 -7.38 -21.31
CA ASN A 358 7.93 -7.06 -22.15
C ASN A 358 8.79 -5.97 -21.51
N LEU A 359 9.37 -6.26 -20.34
CA LEU A 359 10.51 -5.50 -19.83
C LEU A 359 11.51 -6.44 -19.15
N ILE A 360 12.02 -7.41 -19.90
CA ILE A 360 13.24 -8.14 -19.53
C ILE A 360 14.40 -7.18 -19.81
N VAL A 361 14.77 -6.40 -18.79
CA VAL A 361 16.02 -5.62 -18.80
C VAL A 361 17.18 -6.61 -18.64
N SER A 362 17.78 -6.93 -19.77
CA SER A 362 19.00 -7.73 -19.89
C SER A 362 20.19 -6.95 -19.32
N THR A 363 20.65 -7.31 -18.12
CA THR A 363 21.99 -6.91 -17.67
C THR A 363 22.97 -8.02 -18.06
N GLN A 364 23.55 -7.87 -19.26
CA GLN A 364 24.72 -8.63 -19.66
C GLN A 364 25.91 -8.21 -18.79
N SER A 365 26.44 -9.17 -18.05
CA SER A 365 27.76 -9.13 -17.44
C SER A 365 28.73 -9.93 -18.31
N VAL A 366 29.67 -9.23 -18.95
CA VAL A 366 31.02 -9.73 -19.32
C VAL A 366 32.00 -8.60 -19.07
#